data_AF-V7FMH0-F1
#
_entry.id   AF-V7FMH0-F1
#
_cell.length_a   1.000
_cell.length_b   1.000
_cell.length_c   1.000
_cell.angle_alpha   90.00
_cell.angle_beta   90.00
_cell.angle_gamma   90.00
#
_symmetry.space_group_name_H-M   'P 1'
#
loop_
_entity.id
_entity.type
_entity.pdbx_description
1 polymer ?
#
loop_
_entity_poly.entity_id
_entity_poly.type
_entity_poly.pdbx_seq_one_letter_code
_entity_poly.pdbx_strand_id
1 'polypeptide(L)' 'MLNRRNRKLIDKVGNRKLYHEEIQQPDGAWVTIYEGEVYMDVQGVMMKTPDDPAWNSQAEARAWLMQG' A
#
# COMPACT_ATOMS: atom_id res chain seq x y z
N MET A 1 15.11 -7.37 5.82
CA MET A 1 14.04 -7.06 4.84
C MET A 1 13.01 -8.16 4.95
N LEU A 2 11.72 -7.83 5.11
CA LEU A 2 10.65 -8.82 5.12
C LEU A 2 10.42 -9.33 3.69
N ASN A 3 10.16 -10.63 3.53
CA ASN A 3 9.79 -11.17 2.22
C ASN A 3 8.38 -10.74 1.88
N ARG A 4 8.15 -10.34 0.63
CA ARG A 4 6.86 -9.85 0.12
C ARG A 4 6.44 -10.67 -1.09
N ARG A 5 5.15 -10.99 -1.22
CA ARG A 5 4.62 -11.75 -2.37
C ARG A 5 3.19 -11.34 -2.72
N ASN A 6 2.71 -11.81 -3.87
CA ASN A 6 1.32 -11.67 -4.32
C ASN A 6 0.79 -10.23 -4.36
N ARG A 7 1.70 -9.27 -4.58
CA ARG A 7 1.33 -7.86 -4.65
C ARG A 7 0.41 -7.59 -5.83
N LYS A 8 -0.75 -7.00 -5.55
CA LYS A 8 -1.79 -6.69 -6.52
C LYS A 8 -2.38 -5.32 -6.23
N LEU A 9 -2.48 -4.47 -7.24
CA LEU A 9 -3.26 -3.23 -7.14
C LEU A 9 -4.74 -3.59 -7.03
N ILE A 10 -5.40 -3.14 -5.96
CA ILE A 10 -6.82 -3.43 -5.72
C ILE A 10 -7.70 -2.20 -5.86
N ASP A 11 -7.14 -0.99 -5.71
CA ASP A 11 -7.90 0.25 -5.79
C ASP A 11 -6.99 1.48 -6.04
N LYS A 12 -7.55 2.58 -6.53
CA LYS A 12 -6.84 3.84 -6.84
C LYS A 12 -7.79 5.03 -6.81
N VAL A 13 -7.39 6.10 -6.11
CA VAL A 13 -8.10 7.39 -6.05
C VAL A 13 -7.08 8.52 -6.21
N GLY A 14 -7.25 9.35 -7.24
CA GLY A 14 -6.33 10.48 -7.51
C GLY A 14 -4.87 10.04 -7.61
N ASN A 15 -4.05 10.58 -6.70
CA ASN A 15 -2.63 10.28 -6.57
C ASN A 15 -2.31 9.15 -5.59
N ARG A 16 -3.34 8.48 -5.04
CA ARG A 16 -3.20 7.37 -4.10
C ARG A 16 -3.51 6.04 -4.78
N LYS A 17 -2.74 5.01 -4.45
CA LYS A 17 -2.95 3.63 -4.88
C LYS A 17 -3.00 2.73 -3.66
N LEU A 18 -3.82 1.70 -3.74
CA LEU A 18 -3.94 0.69 -2.69
C LEU A 18 -3.62 -0.69 -3.25
N TYR A 19 -2.65 -1.35 -2.62
CA TYR A 19 -2.22 -2.69 -2.97
C TYR A 19 -2.61 -3.68 -1.88
N HIS A 20 -2.84 -4.91 -2.30
CA HIS A 20 -2.97 -6.08 -1.46
C HIS A 20 -1.71 -6.92 -1.66
N GLU A 21 -1.03 -7.31 -0.59
CA GLU A 21 0.14 -8.18 -0.65
C GLU A 21 0.23 -9.05 0.60
N GLU A 22 1.10 -10.05 0.57
CA GLU A 22 1.45 -10.83 1.76
C GLU A 22 2.89 -10.57 2.14
N ILE A 23 3.12 -10.40 3.45
CA ILE A 23 4.46 -10.26 4.03
C ILE A 23 4.76 -11.44 4.94
N GLN A 24 6.00 -11.91 4.92
CA GLN A 24 6.47 -12.93 5.85
C GLN A 24 6.89 -12.29 7.16
N GLN A 25 6.23 -12.68 8.24
CA GLN A 25 6.57 -12.30 9.61
C GLN A 25 7.83 -13.03 10.11
N PRO A 26 8.48 -12.57 11.18
CA PRO A 26 9.70 -13.21 11.72
C PRO A 26 9.52 -14.67 12.15
N ASP A 27 8.29 -15.07 12.50
CA ASP A 27 7.91 -16.45 12.84
C ASP A 27 7.74 -17.35 11.60
N GLY A 28 7.90 -16.79 10.40
CA GLY A 28 7.77 -17.48 9.12
C GLY A 28 6.34 -17.47 8.56
N ALA A 29 5.35 -16.96 9.29
CA ALA A 29 3.97 -16.87 8.84
C ALA A 29 3.80 -15.81 7.75
N TRP A 30 2.94 -16.09 6.77
CA TRP A 30 2.53 -15.11 5.77
C TRP A 30 1.25 -14.43 6.23
N VAL A 31 1.28 -13.10 6.29
CA VAL A 31 0.10 -12.30 6.65
C VAL A 31 -0.25 -11.38 5.50
N THR A 32 -1.54 -11.26 5.23
CA THR A 32 -2.06 -10.28 4.28
C THR A 32 -1.95 -8.88 4.88
N ILE A 33 -1.43 -7.96 4.08
CA ILE A 33 -1.45 -6.52 4.35
C ILE A 33 -2.04 -5.78 3.16
N TYR A 34 -2.46 -4.56 3.44
CA TYR A 34 -2.86 -3.58 2.45
C TYR A 34 -1.87 -2.43 2.52
N GLU A 35 -1.17 -2.15 1.42
CA GLU A 35 -0.15 -1.09 1.35
C GLU A 35 -0.69 0.09 0.55
N GLY A 36 -0.65 1.28 1.15
CA GLY A 36 -0.96 2.55 0.51
C GLY A 36 0.29 3.16 -0.12
N GLU A 37 0.17 3.66 -1.34
CA GLU A 37 1.20 4.50 -1.96
C GLU A 37 0.60 5.85 -2.32
N VAL A 38 1.25 6.93 -1.90
CA VAL A 38 0.95 8.28 -2.38
C VAL A 38 1.99 8.69 -3.40
N TYR A 39 1.54 9.35 -4.46
CA TYR A 39 2.41 9.93 -5.47
C TYR A 39 2.26 11.44 -5.48
N MET A 40 3.33 12.16 -5.71
CA MET A 40 3.31 13.60 -5.87
C MET A 40 3.93 13.97 -7.21
N ASP A 41 3.36 14.99 -7.86
CA ASP A 41 4.00 15.57 -9.04
C ASP A 41 5.18 16.43 -8.59
N VAL A 42 6.37 16.04 -9.03
CA VAL A 42 7.61 16.81 -8.84
C VAL A 42 8.11 17.20 -10.22
N GLN A 43 7.80 18.44 -10.61
CA GLN A 43 8.22 19.01 -11.89
C GLN A 43 7.76 18.17 -13.11
N GLY A 44 6.52 17.67 -13.08
CA GLY A 44 5.95 16.85 -14.16
C GLY A 44 6.25 15.35 -14.06
N VAL A 45 6.93 14.90 -12.99
CA VAL A 45 7.21 13.49 -12.73
C VAL A 45 6.45 13.03 -11.49
N MET A 46 5.61 12.02 -11.66
CA MET A 46 4.92 11.37 -10.53
C MET A 46 5.91 10.53 -9.72
N MET A 47 6.34 11.04 -8.58
CA MET A 47 7.24 10.34 -7.65
C MET A 47 6.45 9.74 -6.48
N LYS A 48 6.77 8.50 -6.10
CA LYS A 48 6.23 7.88 -4.88
C LYS A 48 6.79 8.63 -3.67
N THR A 49 5.92 9.08 -2.78
CA THR A 49 6.32 9.67 -1.50
C THR A 49 6.88 8.59 -0.57
N PRO A 50 7.72 8.95 0.41
CA PRO A 50 8.17 7.99 1.43
C PRO A 50 7.02 7.48 2.31
N ASP A 51 5.84 8.12 2.30
CA ASP A 51 4.66 7.60 2.99
C ASP A 51 4.18 6.27 2.38
N ASP A 52 4.36 5.19 3.13
CA ASP A 52 3.95 3.83 2.81
C ASP A 52 3.13 3.20 3.95
N PRO A 53 1.96 3.80 4.29
CA PRO A 53 1.11 3.26 5.34
C PRO A 53 0.63 1.85 4.97
N ALA A 54 0.62 0.95 5.95
CA ALA A 54 0.18 -0.44 5.79
C ALA A 54 -0.85 -0.81 6.85
N TRP A 55 -1.86 -1.58 6.45
CA TRP A 55 -2.95 -2.03 7.32
C TRP A 55 -3.15 -3.54 7.21
N ASN A 56 -3.62 -4.16 8.30
CA ASN A 56 -4.06 -5.55 8.29
C ASN A 56 -5.55 -5.69 7.89
N SER A 57 -6.28 -4.58 7.81
CA SER A 57 -7.71 -4.53 7.47
C SER A 57 -7.94 -3.82 6.15
N GLN A 58 -8.67 -4.46 5.24
CA GLN A 58 -9.06 -3.85 3.96
C GLN A 58 -9.94 -2.61 4.16
N ALA A 59 -10.80 -2.63 5.19
CA ALA A 59 -11.73 -1.55 5.45
C ALA A 59 -11.00 -0.26 5.87
N GLU A 60 -9.99 -0.38 6.74
CA GLU A 60 -9.15 0.75 7.14
C GLU A 60 -8.35 1.30 5.96
N ALA A 61 -7.76 0.39 5.17
CA ALA A 61 -6.98 0.76 4.00
C ALA A 61 -7.82 1.49 2.94
N ARG A 62 -9.08 1.06 2.74
CA ARG A 62 -10.04 1.76 1.88
C ARG A 62 -10.49 3.10 2.47
N ALA A 63 -10.70 3.18 3.78
CA ALA A 63 -11.05 4.44 4.43
C ALA A 63 -9.94 5.49 4.22
N TRP A 64 -8.68 5.10 4.37
CA TRP A 64 -7.54 5.95 4.04
C TRP A 64 -7.55 6.41 2.57
N LEU A 65 -7.83 5.49 1.64
CA LEU A 65 -7.87 5.79 0.22
C LEU A 65 -8.93 6.84 -0.12
N MET A 66 -10.10 6.78 0.53
CA MET A 66 -11.23 7.69 0.29
C MET A 66 -11.11 9.04 1.01
N GLN A 67 -10.27 9.15 2.04
CA GLN A 67 -10.02 10.42 2.76
C GLN A 67 -8.99 11.32 2.05
N GLY A 68 -8.47 10.90 0.89
CA GLY A 68 -7.47 11.62 0.10
C GLY A 68 -8.02 12.30 -1.11
#